data_AF-A0A940G6D7-F1
#
_entry.id   AF-A0A940G6D7-F1
#
_cell.length_a   1.000
_cell.length_b   1.000
_cell.length_c   1.000
_cell.angle_alpha   90.00
_cell.angle_beta   90.00
_cell.angle_gamma   90.00
#
_symmetry.space_group_name_H-M   'P 1'
#
loop_
_entity.id
_entity.type
_entity.pdbx_description
1 polymer ?
#
loop_
_entity_poly.entity_id
_entity_poly.type
_entity_poly.pdbx_seq_one_letter_code
_entity_poly.pdbx_strand_id
1 'polypeptide(L)'
;MPTSRPRYAVTETDELKLVLDRLERQWPGESRSRLLLRVVETGVDALRESNADVLARRRREVREGARMMPAGIYPEDWREQLHNEWPE
;
A
#
# COMPACT_ATOMS: atom_id res chain seq x y z
N MET A 1 16.49 7.44 -29.91
CA MET A 1 16.61 7.76 -28.47
C MET A 1 16.04 6.62 -27.64
N PRO A 2 16.85 5.66 -27.18
CA PRO A 2 16.39 4.68 -26.20
C PRO A 2 16.24 5.36 -24.85
N THR A 3 15.00 5.43 -24.35
CA THR A 3 14.73 5.86 -22.98
C THR A 3 15.05 4.71 -22.03
N SER A 4 15.84 4.91 -20.97
CA SER A 4 16.18 3.85 -20.00
C SER A 4 14.98 3.29 -19.23
N ARG A 5 13.81 3.90 -19.35
CA ARG A 5 12.57 3.45 -18.71
C ARG A 5 11.81 2.46 -19.60
N PRO A 6 11.25 1.38 -19.02
CA PRO A 6 10.39 0.45 -19.75
C PRO A 6 9.18 1.18 -20.32
N ARG A 7 8.74 0.76 -21.50
CA ARG A 7 7.54 1.28 -22.16
C ARG A 7 6.42 0.27 -22.00
N TYR A 8 5.25 0.76 -21.60
CA TYR A 8 4.04 -0.05 -21.51
C TYR A 8 3.08 0.42 -22.58
N ALA A 9 2.69 -0.49 -23.47
CA ALA A 9 1.63 -0.25 -24.44
C ALA A 9 0.28 -0.48 -23.75
N VAL A 10 -0.63 0.47 -23.88
CA VAL A 10 -1.99 0.39 -23.33
C VAL A 10 -2.96 0.64 -24.48
N THR A 11 -3.91 -0.26 -24.65
CA THR A 11 -5.02 -0.10 -25.60
C THR A 11 -6.17 0.58 -24.88
N GLU A 12 -6.70 1.65 -25.47
CA GLU A 12 -7.90 2.34 -24.95
C GLU A 12 -9.12 1.45 -25.17
N THR A 13 -9.74 1.00 -24.07
CA THR A 13 -11.06 0.35 -24.08
C THR A 13 -12.16 1.40 -23.94
N ASP A 14 -13.41 1.00 -24.16
CA ASP A 14 -14.56 1.90 -24.01
C ASP A 14 -14.69 2.44 -22.58
N GLU A 15 -14.42 1.60 -21.57
CA GLU A 15 -14.42 2.01 -20.16
C GLU A 15 -13.28 3.00 -19.88
N LEU A 16 -12.08 2.74 -20.42
CA LEU A 16 -10.95 3.63 -20.24
C LEU A 16 -11.22 4.99 -20.89
N LYS A 17 -11.81 4.99 -22.10
CA LYS A 17 -12.25 6.21 -22.77
C LYS A 17 -13.21 7.02 -21.92
N LEU A 18 -14.25 6.39 -21.35
CA LEU A 18 -15.21 7.08 -20.48
C LEU A 18 -14.54 7.71 -19.25
N VAL A 19 -13.59 7.00 -18.64
CA VAL A 19 -12.80 7.53 -17.52
C VAL A 19 -11.98 8.73 -17.98
N LEU A 20 -11.23 8.63 -19.07
CA LEU A 20 -10.39 9.73 -19.56
C LEU A 20 -11.22 10.95 -19.96
N ASP A 21 -12.36 10.76 -20.63
CA ASP A 21 -13.28 11.84 -21.01
C ASP A 21 -13.88 12.54 -19.76
N ARG A 22 -14.03 11.82 -18.64
CA ARG A 22 -14.40 12.42 -17.34
C ARG A 22 -13.25 13.21 -16.73
N LEU A 23 -12.03 12.67 -16.76
CA LEU A 23 -10.85 13.34 -16.21
C LEU A 23 -10.50 14.61 -17.00
N GLU A 24 -10.73 14.64 -18.31
CA GLU A 24 -10.53 15.85 -19.11
C GLU A 24 -11.39 17.02 -18.63
N ARG A 25 -12.60 16.76 -18.10
CA ARG A 25 -13.43 17.82 -17.49
C ARG A 25 -12.82 18.37 -16.21
N GLN A 26 -12.08 17.55 -15.48
CA GLN A 26 -11.41 17.93 -14.23
C GLN A 26 -10.03 18.55 -14.48
N TRP A 27 -9.33 18.12 -15.54
CA TRP A 27 -8.04 18.65 -16.00
C TRP A 27 -8.10 18.98 -17.50
N PRO A 28 -8.73 20.12 -17.87
CA PRO A 28 -8.88 20.48 -19.27
C PRO A 28 -7.54 20.72 -19.97
N GLY A 29 -7.41 20.23 -21.19
CA GLY A 29 -6.23 20.45 -22.04
C GLY A 29 -5.04 19.52 -21.75
N GLU A 30 -5.15 18.61 -20.79
CA GLU A 30 -4.13 17.58 -20.61
C GLU A 30 -4.23 16.48 -21.68
N SER A 31 -3.08 15.92 -22.07
CA SER A 31 -3.07 14.80 -23.01
C SER A 31 -3.62 13.53 -22.38
N ARG A 32 -4.22 12.66 -23.21
CA ARG A 32 -4.69 11.31 -22.80
C ARG A 32 -3.64 10.55 -21.99
N SER A 33 -2.36 10.58 -22.42
CA SER A 33 -1.27 9.92 -21.71
C SER A 33 -1.01 10.51 -20.31
N ARG A 34 -1.20 11.82 -20.13
CA ARG A 34 -1.04 12.47 -18.82
C ARG A 34 -2.23 12.15 -17.91
N LEU A 35 -3.44 12.12 -18.46
CA LEU A 35 -4.63 11.67 -17.73
C LEU A 35 -4.51 10.20 -17.28
N LEU A 36 -3.93 9.33 -18.12
CA LEU A 36 -3.62 7.94 -17.73
C LEU A 36 -2.66 7.87 -16.55
N LEU A 37 -1.61 8.71 -16.54
CA LEU A 37 -0.69 8.78 -15.40
C LEU A 37 -1.41 9.20 -14.11
N ARG A 38 -2.35 10.15 -14.18
CA ARG A 38 -3.16 10.55 -13.02
C ARG A 38 -4.02 9.42 -12.46
N VAL A 39 -4.57 8.57 -13.33
CA VAL A 39 -5.31 7.37 -12.90
C VAL A 39 -4.38 6.44 -12.13
N VAL A 40 -3.18 6.19 -12.65
CA VAL A 40 -2.19 5.34 -12.00
C VAL A 40 -1.76 5.92 -10.65
N GLU A 41 -1.47 7.22 -10.57
CA GLU A 41 -1.11 7.91 -9.34
C GLU A 41 -2.23 7.78 -8.29
N THR A 42 -3.48 8.05 -8.68
CA THR A 42 -4.63 7.90 -7.79
C THR A 42 -4.80 6.44 -7.32
N GLY A 43 -4.57 5.48 -8.20
CA GLY A 43 -4.61 4.06 -7.86
C GLY A 43 -3.50 3.65 -6.89
N VAL A 44 -2.29 4.19 -7.04
CA VAL A 44 -1.18 3.95 -6.12
C VAL A 44 -1.50 4.46 -4.72
N ASP A 45 -2.11 5.63 -4.61
CA ASP A 45 -2.46 6.20 -3.31
C ASP A 45 -3.58 5.39 -2.63
N ALA A 46 -4.59 4.95 -3.38
CA ALA A 46 -5.63 4.05 -2.87
C ALA A 46 -5.06 2.69 -2.40
N LEU A 47 -4.07 2.13 -3.12
CA LEU A 47 -3.38 0.90 -2.72
C LEU A 47 -2.56 1.09 -1.44
N ARG A 48 -1.89 2.24 -1.29
CA ARG A 48 -1.13 2.57 -0.08
C ARG A 48 -2.04 2.69 1.14
N GLU A 49 -3.18 3.36 0.99
CA GLU A 49 -4.18 3.49 2.05
C GLU A 49 -4.73 2.12 2.47
N SER A 50 -5.10 1.27 1.50
CA SER A 50 -5.56 -0.10 1.77
C SER A 50 -4.53 -0.93 2.54
N ASN A 51 -3.25 -0.83 2.17
CA ASN A 51 -2.17 -1.52 2.90
C ASN A 51 -1.99 -0.96 4.32
N ALA A 52 -2.12 0.35 4.51
CA ALA A 52 -2.06 0.97 5.83
C ALA A 52 -3.20 0.48 6.73
N ASP A 53 -4.41 0.34 6.19
CA ASP A 53 -5.56 -0.20 6.90
C ASP A 53 -5.38 -1.66 7.30
N VAL A 54 -4.85 -2.49 6.40
CA VAL A 54 -4.52 -3.89 6.70
C VAL A 54 -3.49 -3.97 7.82
N LEU A 55 -2.44 -3.15 7.78
CA LEU A 55 -1.42 -3.10 8.84
C LEU A 55 -1.99 -2.59 10.16
N ALA A 56 -2.84 -1.57 10.13
CA ALA A 56 -3.51 -1.02 11.31
C ALA A 56 -4.44 -2.07 11.95
N ARG A 57 -5.20 -2.80 11.14
CA ARG A 57 -6.02 -3.93 11.58
C ARG A 57 -5.17 -5.00 12.24
N ARG A 58 -4.10 -5.45 11.59
CA ARG A 58 -3.20 -6.48 12.16
C ARG A 58 -2.59 -6.02 13.49
N ARG A 59 -2.15 -4.76 13.59
CA ARG A 59 -1.63 -4.17 14.84
C ARG A 59 -2.70 -4.11 15.94
N ARG A 60 -3.96 -3.87 15.58
CA ARG A 60 -5.07 -3.90 16.55
C ARG A 60 -5.28 -5.32 17.06
N GLU A 61 -5.35 -6.30 16.17
CA GLU A 61 -5.53 -7.72 16.54
C GLU A 61 -4.40 -8.22 17.45
N VAL A 62 -3.14 -7.89 17.15
CA VAL A 62 -1.99 -8.21 18.03
C VAL A 62 -2.13 -7.55 19.41
N ARG A 63 -2.52 -6.27 19.46
CA ARG A 63 -2.70 -5.56 20.74
C ARG A 63 -3.84 -6.14 21.56
N GLU A 64 -4.96 -6.46 20.94
CA GLU A 64 -6.09 -7.08 21.65
C GLU A 64 -5.75 -8.48 22.14
N GLY A 65 -5.09 -9.30 21.33
CA GLY A 65 -4.57 -10.60 21.77
C GLY A 65 -3.59 -10.48 22.95
N ALA A 66 -2.70 -9.48 22.92
CA ALA A 66 -1.79 -9.21 24.02
C ALA A 66 -2.51 -8.77 25.31
N ARG A 67 -3.63 -8.05 25.22
CA ARG A 67 -4.44 -7.69 26.41
C ARG A 67 -5.15 -8.88 27.04
N MET A 68 -5.48 -9.90 26.26
CA MET A 68 -6.11 -11.13 26.77
C MET A 68 -5.13 -12.01 27.55
N MET A 69 -3.82 -11.76 27.44
CA MET A 69 -2.79 -12.45 28.21
C MET A 69 -2.73 -11.87 29.63
N PRO A 70 -2.85 -12.69 30.69
CA PRO A 70 -2.59 -12.27 32.06
C PRO A 70 -1.26 -11.52 32.20
N ALA A 71 -1.28 -10.41 32.94
CA ALA A 71 -0.06 -9.72 33.32
C ALA A 71 0.83 -10.67 34.15
N GLY A 72 2.13 -10.69 33.87
CA GLY A 72 3.10 -11.52 34.58
C GLY A 72 3.31 -12.94 34.05
N ILE A 73 2.78 -13.29 32.86
CA ILE A 73 3.09 -14.58 32.21
C ILE A 73 4.58 -14.71 31.88
N TYR A 74 5.20 -13.60 31.49
CA TYR A 74 6.63 -13.55 31.22
C TYR A 74 7.35 -12.88 32.40
N PRO A 75 8.42 -13.51 32.93
CA PRO A 75 9.32 -12.87 33.89
C PRO A 75 9.87 -11.55 33.35
N GLU A 76 10.28 -10.64 34.24
CA GLU A 76 10.74 -9.31 33.85
C GLU A 76 11.99 -9.34 32.96
N ASP A 77 12.82 -10.38 33.12
CA ASP A 77 14.06 -10.68 32.40
C ASP A 77 13.87 -11.69 31.24
N TRP A 78 12.64 -12.05 30.86
CA TRP A 78 12.37 -13.10 29.86
C TRP A 78 13.08 -12.88 28.52
N ARG A 79 13.27 -11.62 28.10
CA ARG A 79 13.97 -11.30 26.84
C ARG A 79 15.46 -11.60 26.92
N GLU A 80 16.08 -11.33 28.06
CA GLU A 80 17.50 -11.59 28.29
C GLU A 80 17.73 -13.10 28.39
N GLN A 81 16.86 -13.83 29.09
CA GLN A 81 16.89 -15.29 29.12
C GLN A 81 16.79 -15.88 27.70
N LEU A 82 15.81 -15.45 26.90
CA LEU A 82 15.63 -15.93 25.53
C LEU A 82 16.84 -15.63 24.63
N HIS A 83 17.45 -14.45 24.78
CA HIS A 83 18.61 -14.05 23.99
C HIS A 83 19.87 -14.84 24.39
N ASN A 84 19.98 -15.26 25.65
CA ASN A 84 21.09 -16.06 26.17
C ASN A 84 20.95 -17.57 25.87
N GLU A 85 19.78 -18.03 25.42
CA GLU A 85 19.52 -19.43 25.05
C GLU A 85 20.10 -19.83 23.68
N TRP A 86 20.45 -18.86 22.83
CA TRP A 86 21.00 -19.15 21.50
C TRP A 86 22.53 -19.14 21.57
N PRO A 87 23.21 -20.26 21.27
CA PRO A 87 24.67 -20.27 21.13
C PRO A 87 25.06 -19.43 19.90
N GLU A 88 26.24 -18.80 19.96
CA GLU A 88 26.83 -17.97 18.89
C GLU A 88 26.80 -18.63 17.50
#